data_AF-A0A060BSC4-F1
#
_entry.id   AF-A0A060BSC4-F1
#
_cell.length_a   1.000
_cell.length_b   1.000
_cell.length_c   1.000
_cell.angle_alpha   90.00
_cell.angle_beta   90.00
_cell.angle_gamma   90.00
#
_symmetry.space_group_name_H-M   'P 1'
#
loop_
_entity.id
_entity.type
_entity.pdbx_description
1 polymer ?
#
loop_
_entity_poly.entity_id
_entity_poly.type
_entity_poly.pdbx_seq_one_letter_code
_entity_poly.pdbx_strand_id
1 'polypeptide(L)'
;MARLAGIAKHLGLAREAARWSGSARRLHATICERAFRPELNSFVESFESDGMDAALLLLPEIGFLPATDPRFLGTLDRVAQTLLHDGFIYRYDMADDFGKPEPPFWFVLSGTLMRLLLLAAPMRRARCSGA
;
A
#
# COMPACT_ATOMS: atom_id res chain seq x y z
N MET A 1 -4.81 -2.06 15.21
CA MET A 1 -4.42 -2.97 16.30
C MET A 1 -3.01 -2.72 16.83
N ALA A 2 -1.96 -2.59 16.00
CA ALA A 2 -0.60 -2.33 16.48
C ALA A 2 -0.47 -1.00 17.28
N ARG A 3 -1.07 0.09 16.79
CA ARG A 3 -1.10 1.38 17.52
C ARG A 3 -1.80 1.26 18.88
N LEU A 4 -2.95 0.58 18.94
CA LEU A 4 -3.66 0.31 20.19
C LEU A 4 -2.80 -0.49 21.17
N ALA A 5 -2.05 -1.49 20.69
CA ALA A 5 -1.12 -2.22 21.53
C ALA A 5 -0.02 -1.32 22.11
N GLY A 6 0.49 -0.36 21.33
CA GLY A 6 1.43 0.66 21.80
C GLY A 6 0.84 1.52 22.92
N ILE A 7 -0.41 1.99 22.74
CA ILE A 7 -1.12 2.78 23.76
C ILE A 7 -1.35 1.95 25.03
N ALA A 8 -1.82 0.71 24.92
CA ALA A 8 -2.01 -0.17 26.06
C ALA A 8 -0.72 -0.41 26.86
N LYS A 9 0.44 -0.54 26.18
CA LYS A 9 1.73 -0.62 26.87
C LYS A 9 2.02 0.64 27.66
N HIS A 10 1.80 1.81 27.07
CA HIS A 10 2.02 3.10 27.74
C HIS A 10 1.10 3.28 28.96
N LEU A 11 -0.11 2.74 28.91
CA LEU A 11 -1.10 2.79 30.00
C LEU A 11 -0.93 1.66 31.04
N GLY A 12 0.07 0.78 30.92
CA GLY A 12 0.26 -0.35 31.83
C GLY A 12 -0.75 -1.50 31.68
N LEU A 13 -1.55 -1.51 30.60
CA LEU A 13 -2.57 -2.52 30.32
C LEU A 13 -1.94 -3.74 29.60
N ALA A 14 -1.16 -4.53 30.36
CA ALA A 14 -0.32 -5.59 29.80
C ALA A 14 -1.10 -6.68 29.02
N ARG A 15 -2.27 -7.09 29.53
CA ARG A 15 -3.10 -8.13 28.90
C ARG A 15 -3.65 -7.67 27.55
N GLU A 16 -4.17 -6.45 27.49
CA GLU A 16 -4.72 -5.82 26.30
C GLU A 16 -3.61 -5.58 25.26
N ALA A 17 -2.45 -5.10 25.70
CA ALA A 17 -1.27 -4.94 24.87
C ALA A 17 -0.84 -6.27 24.20
N ALA A 18 -0.77 -7.35 24.98
CA ALA A 18 -0.44 -8.68 24.46
C ALA A 18 -1.49 -9.18 23.46
N ARG A 19 -2.77 -9.06 23.81
CA ARG A 19 -3.89 -9.47 22.94
C ARG A 19 -3.87 -8.74 21.60
N TRP A 20 -3.76 -7.41 21.61
CA TRP A 20 -3.77 -6.60 20.40
C TRP A 20 -2.51 -6.78 19.56
N SER A 21 -1.34 -6.95 20.18
CA SER A 21 -0.11 -7.29 19.46
C SER A 21 -0.22 -8.64 18.76
N GLY A 22 -0.78 -9.65 19.44
CA GLY A 22 -1.01 -10.98 18.88
C GLY A 22 -1.98 -10.92 17.69
N SER A 23 -3.10 -10.22 17.82
CA SER A 23 -4.05 -10.03 16.71
C SER A 23 -3.45 -9.27 15.54
N ALA A 24 -2.68 -8.20 15.79
CA ALA A 24 -1.99 -7.45 14.74
C ALA A 24 -1.02 -8.33 13.96
N ARG A 25 -0.24 -9.17 14.65
CA ARG A 25 0.71 -10.09 14.01
C ARG A 25 0.01 -11.12 13.13
N ARG A 26 -1.09 -11.72 13.63
CA ARG A 26 -1.88 -12.69 12.85
C ARG A 26 -2.45 -12.05 11.59
N LEU A 27 -3.10 -10.88 11.72
CA LEU A 27 -3.65 -10.16 10.56
C LEU A 27 -2.56 -9.78 9.56
N HIS A 28 -1.42 -9.26 10.02
CA HIS A 28 -0.31 -8.93 9.13
C HIS A 28 0.20 -10.16 8.36
N ALA A 29 0.38 -11.29 9.04
CA ALA A 29 0.80 -12.55 8.39
C ALA A 29 -0.24 -12.99 7.35
N THR A 30 -1.52 -13.03 7.71
CA THR A 30 -2.60 -13.42 6.79
C THR A 30 -2.69 -12.49 5.57
N ILE A 31 -2.55 -11.18 5.75
CA ILE A 31 -2.57 -10.22 4.63
C ILE A 31 -1.34 -10.42 3.74
N CYS A 32 -0.15 -10.60 4.31
CA CYS A 32 1.06 -10.88 3.53
C CYS A 32 0.95 -12.19 2.74
N GLU A 33 0.29 -13.20 3.28
CA GLU A 33 0.10 -14.50 2.63
C GLU A 33 -0.98 -14.45 1.54
N ARG A 34 -2.11 -13.79 1.81
CA ARG A 34 -3.30 -13.87 0.95
C ARG A 34 -3.49 -12.68 0.00
N ALA A 35 -2.92 -11.52 0.30
CA ALA A 35 -3.06 -10.32 -0.54
C ALA A 35 -1.79 -9.95 -1.29
N PHE A 36 -0.63 -10.53 -0.98
CA PHE A 36 0.55 -10.35 -1.82
C PHE A 36 0.55 -11.41 -2.93
N ARG A 37 0.72 -10.97 -4.18
CA ARG A 37 0.87 -11.82 -5.37
C ARG A 37 2.33 -11.82 -5.79
N PRO A 38 3.10 -12.89 -5.55
CA PRO A 38 4.48 -12.98 -5.98
C PRO A 38 4.65 -12.78 -7.49
N GLU A 39 3.68 -13.25 -8.28
CA GLU A 39 3.68 -13.19 -9.74
C GLU A 39 3.56 -11.76 -10.25
N LEU A 40 2.82 -10.91 -9.52
CA LEU A 40 2.65 -9.48 -9.81
C LEU A 40 3.65 -8.61 -9.05
N ASN A 41 4.41 -9.20 -8.11
CA ASN A 41 5.20 -8.51 -7.10
C ASN A 41 4.43 -7.35 -6.42
N SER A 42 3.15 -7.57 -6.11
CA SER A 42 2.24 -6.51 -5.66
C SER A 42 1.25 -7.01 -4.62
N PHE A 43 0.85 -6.12 -3.71
CA PHE A 43 -0.41 -6.31 -3.00
C PHE A 43 -1.59 -6.05 -3.94
N VAL A 44 -2.71 -6.72 -3.68
CA VAL A 44 -3.96 -6.58 -4.43
C VAL A 44 -5.08 -6.03 -3.54
N GLU A 45 -6.13 -5.49 -4.16
CA GLU A 45 -7.23 -4.83 -3.46
C GLU A 45 -8.04 -5.75 -2.52
N SER A 46 -8.12 -7.04 -2.85
CA SER A 46 -8.92 -8.03 -2.12
C SER A 46 -8.27 -9.42 -2.18
N PHE A 47 -8.64 -10.29 -1.24
CA PHE A 47 -8.18 -11.67 -1.29
C PHE A 47 -8.75 -12.35 -2.53
N GLU A 48 -7.96 -13.24 -3.14
CA GLU A 48 -8.32 -13.99 -4.35
C GLU A 48 -8.57 -13.15 -5.62
N SER A 49 -8.32 -11.84 -5.60
CA SER A 49 -8.30 -11.01 -6.82
C SER A 49 -6.87 -10.72 -7.29
N ASP A 50 -6.78 -10.22 -8.52
CA ASP A 50 -5.56 -9.62 -9.10
C ASP A 50 -5.76 -8.11 -9.34
N GLY A 51 -6.82 -7.52 -8.77
CA GLY A 51 -7.20 -6.13 -8.92
C GLY A 51 -6.31 -5.17 -8.13
N MET A 52 -6.20 -3.94 -8.61
CA MET A 52 -5.37 -2.89 -8.03
C MET A 52 -6.25 -1.75 -7.51
N ASP A 53 -5.97 -1.28 -6.29
CA ASP A 53 -6.57 -0.07 -5.72
C ASP A 53 -5.47 0.90 -5.25
N ALA A 54 -5.63 2.20 -5.53
CA ALA A 54 -4.69 3.24 -5.13
C ALA A 54 -4.56 3.41 -3.60
N ALA A 55 -5.51 2.92 -2.81
CA ALA A 55 -5.44 2.82 -1.36
C ALA A 55 -4.26 1.98 -0.87
N LEU A 56 -3.72 1.08 -1.70
CA LEU A 56 -2.50 0.33 -1.41
C LEU A 56 -1.27 1.25 -1.23
N LEU A 57 -1.30 2.48 -1.73
CA LEU A 57 -0.25 3.48 -1.50
C LEU A 57 -0.19 3.95 -0.03
N LEU A 58 -1.22 3.67 0.77
CA LEU A 58 -1.28 4.03 2.19
C LEU A 58 -0.60 3.01 3.11
N LEU A 59 -0.17 1.84 2.61
CA LEU A 59 0.44 0.78 3.43
C LEU A 59 1.58 1.30 4.34
N PRO A 60 2.51 2.17 3.88
CA PRO A 60 3.54 2.71 4.76
C PRO A 60 3.02 3.73 5.76
N GLU A 61 2.03 4.52 5.38
CA GLU A 61 1.46 5.57 6.23
C GLU A 61 0.71 4.98 7.41
N ILE A 62 -0.04 3.89 7.18
CA ILE A 62 -0.70 3.16 8.26
C ILE A 62 0.27 2.26 9.05
N GLY A 63 1.56 2.21 8.68
CA GLY A 63 2.58 1.41 9.34
C GLY A 63 2.42 -0.09 9.11
N PHE A 64 1.83 -0.48 7.97
CA PHE A 64 1.71 -1.89 7.58
C PHE A 64 3.06 -2.42 7.09
N LEU A 65 3.76 -1.69 6.22
CA LEU A 65 5.12 -1.99 5.76
C LEU A 65 6.01 -0.74 5.73
N PRO A 66 7.34 -0.85 5.85
CA PRO A 66 8.24 0.25 5.54
C PRO A 66 8.05 0.72 4.09
N ALA A 67 8.21 2.03 3.84
CA ALA A 67 8.16 2.59 2.48
C ALA A 67 9.29 2.08 1.55
N THR A 68 10.30 1.42 2.12
CA THR A 68 11.42 0.78 1.42
C THR A 68 11.27 -0.73 1.30
N ASP A 69 10.17 -1.32 1.79
CA ASP A 69 9.94 -2.76 1.66
C ASP A 69 9.81 -3.13 0.17
N PRO A 70 10.54 -4.14 -0.34
CA PRO A 70 10.49 -4.53 -1.74
C PRO A 70 9.08 -4.85 -2.25
N ARG A 71 8.21 -5.40 -1.40
CA ARG A 71 6.81 -5.72 -1.75
C ARG A 71 5.98 -4.46 -1.93
N PHE A 72 6.22 -3.43 -1.11
CA PHE A 72 5.57 -2.14 -1.27
C PHE A 72 6.09 -1.41 -2.52
N LEU A 73 7.39 -1.46 -2.79
CA LEU A 73 7.97 -0.88 -4.00
C LEU A 73 7.40 -1.52 -5.27
N GLY A 74 7.24 -2.84 -5.28
CA GLY A 74 6.57 -3.54 -6.38
C GLY A 74 5.09 -3.17 -6.53
N THR A 75 4.40 -2.97 -5.40
CA THR A 75 3.01 -2.48 -5.40
C THR A 75 2.89 -1.07 -5.98
N LEU A 76 3.80 -0.17 -5.62
CA LEU A 76 3.89 1.17 -6.21
C LEU A 76 4.09 1.10 -7.72
N ASP A 77 5.07 0.30 -8.17
CA ASP A 77 5.36 0.15 -9.60
C ASP A 77 4.13 -0.39 -10.34
N ARG A 78 3.39 -1.33 -9.74
CA ARG A 78 2.17 -1.88 -10.33
C ARG A 78 1.05 -0.84 -10.40
N VAL A 79 0.79 -0.10 -9.32
CA VAL A 79 -0.19 1.00 -9.32
C VAL A 79 0.15 2.04 -10.39
N ALA A 80 1.43 2.39 -10.55
CA ALA A 80 1.88 3.34 -11.56
C ALA A 80 1.72 2.80 -13.00
N GLN A 81 1.67 1.49 -13.21
CA GLN A 81 1.43 0.88 -14.52
C GLN A 81 -0.05 0.72 -14.84
N THR A 82 -0.89 0.43 -13.85
CA THR A 82 -2.29 0.06 -14.07
C THR A 82 -3.26 1.20 -13.81
N LEU A 83 -2.96 2.11 -12.89
CA LEU A 83 -3.88 3.17 -12.45
C LEU A 83 -3.44 4.57 -12.87
N LEU A 84 -2.23 4.75 -13.41
CA LEU A 84 -1.76 6.05 -13.90
C LEU A 84 -2.21 6.26 -15.35
N HIS A 85 -3.19 7.13 -15.56
CA HIS A 85 -3.62 7.55 -16.89
C HIS A 85 -3.60 9.08 -16.99
N ASP A 86 -3.03 9.60 -18.08
CA ASP A 86 -2.97 11.03 -18.40
C ASP A 86 -2.41 11.91 -17.25
N GLY A 87 -1.47 11.37 -16.47
CA GLY A 87 -0.84 12.07 -15.34
C GLY A 87 -1.59 11.96 -14.01
N PHE A 88 -2.66 11.16 -13.96
CA PHE A 88 -3.49 11.01 -12.78
C PHE A 88 -3.63 9.55 -12.33
N ILE A 89 -3.71 9.36 -11.01
CA ILE A 89 -3.91 8.03 -10.43
C ILE A 89 -5.39 7.80 -10.19
N TYR A 90 -5.95 6.85 -10.91
CA TYR A 90 -7.30 6.35 -10.73
C TYR A 90 -7.37 5.47 -9.49
N ARG A 91 -8.56 5.38 -8.89
CA ARG A 91 -8.72 4.58 -7.67
C ARG A 91 -8.61 3.08 -7.95
N TYR A 92 -9.24 2.59 -9.00
CA TYR A 92 -9.22 1.19 -9.45
C TYR A 92 -9.38 1.13 -10.98
N ASP A 93 -8.93 0.03 -11.59
CA ASP A 93 -8.93 -0.24 -13.06
C ASP A 93 -10.31 -0.70 -13.56
N MET A 94 -11.07 -1.39 -12.68
CA MET A 94 -12.37 -1.97 -13.03
C MET A 94 -13.36 -0.89 -13.47
N ALA A 95 -14.01 -1.10 -14.62
CA ALA A 95 -15.21 -0.36 -14.98
C ALA A 95 -16.24 -0.56 -13.86
N ASP A 96 -16.57 0.51 -13.14
CA ASP A 96 -17.74 0.47 -12.28
C ASP A 96 -19.01 0.62 -13.13
N ASP A 97 -20.17 0.39 -12.52
CA ASP A 97 -21.48 0.55 -13.16
C ASP A 97 -21.74 1.99 -13.69
N PHE A 98 -20.78 2.93 -13.53
CA PHE A 98 -20.85 4.32 -13.98
C PHE A 98 -20.01 4.61 -15.24
N GLY A 99 -19.32 3.62 -15.83
CA GLY A 99 -18.59 3.75 -17.10
C GLY A 99 -17.08 3.99 -16.94
N LYS A 100 -16.39 4.45 -18.00
CA LYS A 100 -14.98 4.88 -17.85
C LYS A 100 -14.96 6.07 -16.90
N PRO A 101 -14.16 6.05 -15.83
CA PRO A 101 -14.13 7.15 -14.88
C PRO A 101 -13.71 8.47 -15.57
N GLU A 102 -14.67 9.38 -15.75
CA GLU A 102 -14.38 10.81 -15.92
C GLU A 102 -13.85 11.35 -14.57
N PRO A 103 -12.88 12.30 -14.56
CA PRO A 103 -11.86 12.39 -13.52
C PRO A 103 -12.48 12.47 -12.11
N PRO A 104 -12.50 11.36 -11.33
CA PRO A 104 -13.31 11.33 -10.14
C PRO A 104 -12.46 11.68 -8.91
N PHE A 105 -12.85 12.74 -8.21
CA PHE A 105 -12.55 13.00 -6.79
C PHE A 105 -11.10 12.70 -6.34
N TRP A 106 -10.11 13.45 -6.85
CA TRP A 106 -8.71 13.31 -6.43
C TRP A 106 -8.31 14.31 -5.34
N PHE A 107 -8.37 13.89 -4.08
CA PHE A 107 -7.66 14.60 -3.00
C PHE A 107 -6.88 13.70 -2.02
N VAL A 108 -6.97 12.36 -2.11
CA VAL A 108 -6.30 11.50 -1.11
C VAL A 108 -4.79 11.35 -1.33
N LEU A 109 -4.25 11.66 -2.51
CA LEU A 109 -2.86 11.30 -2.85
C LEU A 109 -1.90 12.45 -3.17
N SER A 110 -2.27 13.73 -3.01
CA SER A 110 -1.32 14.81 -3.33
C SER A 110 -0.10 14.80 -2.39
N GLY A 111 -0.28 14.45 -1.12
CA GLY A 111 0.81 14.31 -0.15
C GLY A 111 1.61 13.02 -0.32
N THR A 112 0.92 11.88 -0.45
CA THR A 112 1.55 10.56 -0.44
C THR A 112 2.25 10.24 -1.76
N LEU A 113 1.68 10.61 -2.91
CA LEU A 113 2.34 10.44 -4.22
C LEU A 113 3.58 11.32 -4.35
N MET A 114 3.51 12.59 -3.94
CA MET A 114 4.68 13.49 -3.95
C MET A 114 5.81 12.94 -3.07
N ARG A 115 5.48 12.47 -1.87
CA ARG A 115 6.46 11.87 -0.95
C ARG A 115 7.04 10.57 -1.50
N LEU A 116 6.24 9.78 -2.20
CA LEU A 116 6.67 8.50 -2.77
C LEU A 116 7.52 8.68 -4.03
N LEU A 117 7.20 9.65 -4.90
CA LEU A 117 8.05 10.06 -6.01
C LEU A 117 9.40 10.60 -5.53
N LEU A 118 9.42 11.37 -4.43
CA LEU A 118 10.66 11.82 -3.80
C LEU A 118 11.50 10.67 -3.23
N LEU A 119 10.85 9.65 -2.63
CA LEU A 119 11.53 8.46 -2.10
C LEU A 119 12.01 7.49 -3.21
N ALA A 120 11.30 7.44 -4.34
CA ALA A 120 11.65 6.60 -5.49
C ALA A 120 12.65 7.27 -6.47
N ALA A 121 12.78 8.61 -6.43
CA ALA A 121 13.72 9.38 -7.25
C ALA A 121 15.19 8.89 -7.18
N PRO A 122 15.78 8.57 -6.02
CA PRO A 122 17.13 8.03 -5.97
C PRO A 122 17.26 6.61 -6.57
N MET A 123 16.18 5.82 -6.61
CA MET A 123 16.22 4.45 -7.17
C MET A 123 16.11 4.40 -8.70
N ARG A 124 15.60 5.45 -9.35
CA ARG A 124 15.63 5.58 -10.81
C ARG A 124 17.02 5.90 -11.35
N ARG A 125 17.86 6.63 -10.60
CA ARG A 125 19.27 6.90 -11.00
C ARG A 125 20.16 5.66 -10.93
N ALA A 126 19.91 4.76 -9.98
CA ALA A 126 20.73 3.55 -9.82
C ALA A 126 20.59 2.54 -10.96
N ARG A 127 19.46 2.53 -11.70
CA ARG A 127 19.26 1.62 -12.85
C ARG A 127 19.79 2.15 -14.17
N CYS A 128 20.06 3.45 -14.28
CA CYS A 128 20.58 4.07 -15.50
C CYS A 128 22.12 4.23 -15.52
N SER A 129 22.84 3.75 -14.50
CA SER A 129 24.32 3.82 -14.42
C SER A 129 25.01 2.48 -14.75
N GLY A 130 24.28 1.50 -15.29
CA GLY A 130 24.78 0.18 -15.63
C GLY A 130 24.50 -0.24 -17.08
N ALA A 131 24.52 0.71 -18.01
CA ALA A 131 24.47 0.48 -19.45
C ALA A 131 25.71 1.10 -20.10
#